data_AF-A0A7V3H7K0-F1
#
_entry.id   AF-A0A7V3H7K0-F1
#
_cell.length_a   1.000
_cell.length_b   1.000
_cell.length_c   1.000
_cell.angle_alpha   90.00
_cell.angle_beta   90.00
_cell.angle_gamma   90.00
#
_symmetry.space_group_name_H-M   'P 1'
#
loop_
_entity.id
_entity.type
_entity.pdbx_description
1 polymer ?
#
loop_
_entity_poly.entity_id
_entity_poly.type
_entity_poly.pdbx_seq_one_letter_code
_entity_poly.pdbx_strand_id
1 'polypeptide(L)'
;MTSIRGKINLVFSVTLLLLASLFWASLKYDMNQYQELTEAQERAISHYLYSYFLKTGKIDEAYLEAQNMSVISDKNSVIQIERYFKDKGKVSKYAVDTIHLKRIILINNDRFKLILENKNIARSEE
;
A
#
# COMPACT_ATOMS: atom_id res chain seq x y z
N MET A 1 -35.85 -3.04 -43.87
CA MET A 1 -36.41 -2.72 -42.54
C MET A 1 -35.53 -3.39 -41.49
N THR A 2 -34.89 -2.61 -40.61
CA THR A 2 -34.19 -3.18 -39.44
C THR A 2 -35.22 -3.85 -38.53
N SER A 3 -35.13 -5.17 -38.40
CA SER A 3 -36.02 -5.96 -37.55
C SER A 3 -35.97 -5.46 -36.11
N ILE A 4 -37.11 -5.47 -35.41
CA ILE A 4 -37.25 -5.12 -33.98
C ILE A 4 -36.20 -5.85 -33.14
N ARG A 5 -35.90 -7.11 -33.48
CA ARG A 5 -34.86 -7.92 -32.83
C ARG A 5 -33.47 -7.29 -32.94
N GLY A 6 -33.14 -6.69 -34.09
CA GLY A 6 -31.85 -6.01 -34.30
C GLY A 6 -31.71 -4.72 -33.48
N LYS A 7 -32.80 -3.97 -33.29
CA LYS A 7 -32.81 -2.78 -32.42
C LYS A 7 -32.64 -3.16 -30.95
N ILE A 8 -33.32 -4.21 -30.49
CA ILE A 8 -33.19 -4.73 -29.12
C ILE A 8 -31.76 -5.20 -28.87
N ASN A 9 -31.19 -6.00 -29.79
CA ASN A 9 -29.81 -6.47 -29.66
C ASN A 9 -28.82 -5.31 -29.62
N LEU A 10 -29.01 -4.29 -30.46
CA LEU A 10 -28.13 -3.11 -30.47
C LEU A 10 -28.18 -2.35 -29.14
N VAL A 11 -29.38 -2.07 -28.63
CA VAL A 11 -29.54 -1.40 -27.32
C VAL A 11 -28.88 -2.25 -26.24
N PHE A 12 -29.15 -3.56 -26.22
CA PHE A 12 -28.59 -4.47 -25.23
C PHE A 12 -27.06 -4.50 -25.28
N SER A 13 -26.46 -4.63 -26.48
CA SER A 13 -25.00 -4.62 -26.66
C SER A 13 -24.37 -3.30 -26.22
N VAL A 14 -25.00 -2.16 -26.54
CA VAL A 14 -24.52 -0.84 -26.09
C VAL A 14 -24.60 -0.72 -24.57
N THR A 15 -25.71 -1.14 -23.96
CA THR A 15 -25.84 -1.13 -22.49
C THR A 15 -24.84 -2.05 -21.80
N LEU A 16 -24.57 -3.23 -22.38
CA LEU A 16 -23.59 -4.17 -21.84
C LEU A 16 -22.18 -3.59 -21.87
N LEU A 17 -21.81 -2.92 -22.98
CA LEU A 17 -20.51 -2.28 -23.14
C LEU A 17 -20.33 -1.12 -22.16
N LEU A 18 -21.36 -0.29 -22.00
CA LEU A 18 -21.36 0.80 -21.01
C LEU A 18 -21.22 0.26 -19.59
N LEU A 19 -21.96 -0.81 -19.25
CA LEU A 19 -21.88 -1.42 -17.93
C LEU A 19 -20.48 -1.99 -17.64
N ALA A 20 -19.88 -2.68 -18.62
CA ALA A 20 -18.51 -3.20 -18.48
C ALA A 20 -17.49 -2.07 -18.28
N SER A 21 -17.63 -0.96 -19.01
CA SER A 21 -16.76 0.21 -18.86
C SER A 21 -16.91 0.87 -17.48
N LEU A 22 -18.14 1.05 -17.01
CA LEU A 22 -18.44 1.58 -15.68
C LEU A 22 -17.89 0.67 -14.57
N PHE A 23 -18.05 -0.65 -14.73
CA PHE A 23 -17.55 -1.63 -13.78
C PHE A 23 -16.02 -1.55 -13.66
N TRP A 24 -15.29 -1.50 -14.78
CA TRP A 24 -13.84 -1.34 -14.76
C TRP A 24 -13.39 -0.02 -14.13
N ALA A 25 -14.09 1.08 -14.44
CA ALA A 25 -13.79 2.38 -13.85
C ALA A 25 -14.02 2.38 -12.33
N SER A 26 -15.09 1.73 -11.85
CA SER A 26 -15.40 1.60 -10.42
C SER A 26 -14.32 0.82 -9.69
N LEU A 27 -13.90 -0.34 -10.21
CA LEU A 27 -12.83 -1.14 -9.62
C LEU A 27 -11.54 -0.33 -9.48
N LYS A 28 -11.15 0.40 -10.54
CA LYS A 28 -9.96 1.25 -10.52
C LYS A 28 -10.07 2.38 -9.50
N TYR A 29 -11.24 3.00 -9.38
CA TYR A 29 -11.48 4.07 -8.42
C TYR A 29 -11.35 3.56 -6.98
N ASP A 30 -11.99 2.43 -6.66
CA ASP A 30 -11.92 1.84 -5.33
C ASP A 30 -10.49 1.47 -4.96
N MET A 31 -9.76 0.81 -5.88
CA MET A 31 -8.35 0.45 -5.65
C MET A 31 -7.47 1.67 -5.35
N ASN A 32 -7.64 2.76 -6.11
CA ASN A 32 -6.90 3.99 -5.88
C ASN A 32 -7.23 4.60 -4.50
N GLN A 33 -8.50 4.62 -4.10
CA GLN A 33 -8.91 5.12 -2.79
C GLN A 33 -8.32 4.30 -1.65
N TYR A 34 -8.31 2.97 -1.77
CA TYR A 34 -7.65 2.10 -0.78
C TYR A 34 -6.14 2.37 -0.68
N GLN A 35 -5.47 2.62 -1.81
CA GLN A 35 -4.04 2.97 -1.82
C GLN A 35 -3.78 4.31 -1.13
N GLU A 36 -4.56 5.35 -1.46
CA GLU A 36 -4.43 6.68 -0.84
C GLU A 36 -4.65 6.63 0.67
N LEU A 37 -5.67 5.91 1.14
CA LEU A 37 -5.94 5.72 2.56
C LEU A 37 -4.80 4.97 3.27
N THR A 38 -4.27 3.92 2.62
CA THR A 38 -3.14 3.17 3.16
C THR A 38 -1.91 4.05 3.30
N GLU A 39 -1.56 4.82 2.25
CA GLU A 39 -0.42 5.72 2.29
C GLU A 39 -0.57 6.83 3.34
N ALA A 40 -1.78 7.38 3.49
CA ALA A 40 -2.08 8.37 4.52
C ALA A 40 -1.91 7.78 5.93
N GLN A 41 -2.42 6.57 6.16
CA GLN A 41 -2.26 5.87 7.44
C GLN A 41 -0.78 5.59 7.73
N GLU A 42 -0.01 5.10 6.76
CA GLU A 42 1.41 4.81 6.90
C GLU A 42 2.24 6.05 7.25
N ARG A 43 1.92 7.18 6.62
CA ARG A 43 2.52 8.47 6.93
C ARG A 43 2.17 8.90 8.35
N ALA A 44 0.91 8.77 8.76
CA ALA A 44 0.45 9.12 10.11
C ALA A 44 1.15 8.26 11.18
N ILE A 45 1.25 6.95 10.97
CA ILE A 45 1.97 6.03 11.85
C ILE A 45 3.44 6.43 11.94
N SER A 46 4.09 6.72 10.81
CA SER A 46 5.50 7.13 10.80
C SER A 46 5.74 8.41 11.60
N HIS A 47 4.84 9.40 11.47
CA HIS A 47 4.89 10.63 12.27
C HIS A 47 4.67 10.38 13.76
N TYR A 48 3.72 9.51 14.11
CA TYR A 48 3.47 9.12 15.49
C TYR A 48 4.72 8.45 16.09
N LEU A 49 5.29 7.44 15.42
CA LEU A 49 6.47 6.72 15.88
C LEU A 49 7.66 7.64 16.09
N TYR A 50 7.88 8.56 15.15
CA TYR A 50 8.91 9.58 15.30
C TYR A 50 8.70 10.41 16.56
N SER A 51 7.49 10.94 16.74
CA SER A 51 7.16 11.80 17.88
C SER A 51 7.24 11.06 19.21
N TYR A 52 6.80 9.80 19.25
CA TYR A 52 6.87 8.95 20.43
C TYR A 52 8.32 8.63 20.80
N PHE A 53 9.14 8.29 19.81
CA PHE A 53 10.58 8.05 20.00
C PHE A 53 11.29 9.30 20.51
N LEU A 54 10.94 10.50 20.01
CA LEU A 54 11.53 11.74 20.51
C LEU A 54 11.23 12.00 22.00
N LYS A 55 10.07 11.54 22.49
CA LYS A 55 9.64 11.73 23.87
C LYS A 55 10.19 10.66 24.81
N THR A 56 10.26 9.42 24.36
CA THR A 56 10.50 8.25 25.22
C THR A 56 11.85 7.58 24.97
N GLY A 57 12.49 7.85 23.84
CA GLY A 57 13.68 7.13 23.37
C GLY A 57 13.41 5.67 22.98
N LYS A 58 12.14 5.25 22.93
CA LYS A 58 11.71 3.87 22.63
C LYS A 58 10.71 3.85 21.49
N ILE A 59 10.54 2.68 20.90
CA ILE A 59 9.50 2.41 19.89
C ILE A 59 8.29 1.81 20.59
N ASP A 60 7.11 2.31 20.26
CA ASP A 60 5.85 1.79 20.80
C ASP A 60 5.44 0.54 20.01
N GLU A 61 5.93 -0.62 20.46
CA GLU A 61 5.61 -1.91 19.85
C GLU A 61 4.13 -2.28 20.01
N ALA A 62 3.50 -1.89 21.13
CA ALA A 62 2.09 -2.16 21.38
C ALA A 62 1.20 -1.37 20.41
N TYR A 63 1.55 -0.11 20.13
CA TYR A 63 0.89 0.68 19.10
C TYR A 63 1.07 0.06 17.70
N LEU A 64 2.29 -0.38 17.35
CA LEU A 64 2.54 -1.04 16.07
C LEU A 64 1.68 -2.30 15.92
N GLU A 65 1.60 -3.12 16.95
CA GLU A 65 0.76 -4.32 16.97
C GLU A 65 -0.73 -3.97 16.79
N ALA A 66 -1.23 -2.94 17.47
CA ALA A 66 -2.59 -2.44 17.31
C ALA A 66 -2.89 -1.90 15.90
N GLN A 67 -1.87 -1.39 15.20
CA GLN A 67 -1.96 -0.99 13.80
C GLN A 67 -1.68 -2.14 12.82
N ASN A 68 -1.56 -3.38 13.32
CA ASN A 68 -1.23 -4.57 12.55
C ASN A 68 0.08 -4.42 11.76
N MET A 69 1.08 -3.84 12.42
CA MET A 69 2.43 -3.65 11.93
C MET A 69 3.44 -4.37 12.83
N SER A 70 4.58 -4.77 12.27
CA SER A 70 5.65 -5.39 13.05
C SER A 70 7.02 -4.88 12.63
N VAL A 71 7.93 -4.79 13.60
CA VAL A 71 9.33 -4.44 13.36
C VAL A 71 10.06 -5.65 12.77
N ILE A 72 10.81 -5.43 11.69
CA ILE A 72 11.73 -6.42 11.14
C ILE A 72 13.09 -6.23 11.80
N SER A 73 13.48 -7.18 12.65
CA SER A 73 14.75 -7.17 13.38
C SER A 73 15.75 -8.24 12.90
N ASP A 74 15.32 -9.21 12.08
CA ASP A 74 16.21 -10.24 11.54
C ASP A 74 17.30 -9.63 10.66
N LYS A 75 18.57 -9.88 10.99
CA LYS A 75 19.73 -9.24 10.37
C LYS A 75 19.82 -9.52 8.87
N ASN A 76 19.50 -10.75 8.44
CA ASN A 76 19.54 -11.12 7.03
C ASN A 76 18.43 -10.39 6.24
N SER A 77 17.23 -10.35 6.80
CA SER A 77 16.08 -9.66 6.23
C SER A 77 16.33 -8.16 6.10
N VAL A 78 16.88 -7.53 7.14
CA VAL A 78 17.26 -6.11 7.14
C VAL A 78 18.25 -5.79 6.02
N ILE A 79 19.31 -6.58 5.87
CA ILE A 79 20.33 -6.36 4.82
C ILE A 79 19.71 -6.49 3.42
N GLN A 80 18.86 -7.50 3.19
CA GLN A 80 18.21 -7.70 1.90
C GLN A 80 17.27 -6.54 1.54
N ILE A 81 16.47 -6.08 2.50
CA ILE A 81 15.55 -4.96 2.34
C ILE A 81 16.32 -3.66 2.06
N GLU A 82 17.38 -3.38 2.82
CA GLU A 82 18.20 -2.19 2.61
C GLU A 82 18.87 -2.19 1.24
N ARG A 83 19.41 -3.34 0.82
CA ARG A 83 19.99 -3.50 -0.51
C ARG A 83 18.95 -3.25 -1.59
N TYR A 84 17.75 -3.82 -1.45
CA TYR A 84 16.65 -3.61 -2.38
C TYR A 84 16.29 -2.13 -2.55
N PHE A 85 16.12 -1.40 -1.44
CA PHE A 85 15.82 0.04 -1.49
C PHE A 85 16.98 0.86 -2.08
N LYS A 86 18.22 0.47 -1.80
CA LYS A 86 19.42 1.11 -2.34
C LYS A 86 19.54 0.91 -3.85
N ASP A 87 19.32 -0.32 -4.33
CA ASP A 87 19.41 -0.67 -5.76
C ASP A 87 18.31 0.04 -6.58
N LYS A 88 17.14 0.30 -5.98
CA LYS A 88 16.08 1.14 -6.57
C LYS A 88 16.35 2.65 -6.54
N GLY A 89 17.47 3.10 -5.99
CA GLY A 89 17.77 4.52 -5.79
C GLY A 89 16.88 5.21 -4.74
N LYS A 90 16.08 4.43 -3.98
CA LYS A 90 15.22 4.92 -2.89
C LYS A 90 16.02 5.07 -1.58
N VAL A 91 17.17 5.74 -1.64
CA VAL A 91 18.01 6.04 -0.46
C VAL A 91 17.47 7.26 0.30
N SER A 92 16.14 7.38 0.40
CA SER A 92 15.47 8.49 1.09
C SER A 92 15.30 8.18 2.58
N LYS A 93 15.12 9.24 3.38
CA LYS A 93 14.87 9.12 4.82
C LYS A 93 13.61 8.31 5.18
N TYR A 94 12.76 8.12 4.18
CA TYR A 94 11.52 7.35 4.26
C TYR A 94 11.29 6.69 2.90
N ALA A 95 11.03 5.39 2.88
CA ALA A 95 10.68 4.66 1.67
C ALA A 95 9.65 3.56 1.96
N VAL A 96 8.72 3.36 1.04
CA VAL A 96 7.74 2.27 1.09
C VAL A 96 7.80 1.50 -0.21
N ASP A 97 7.77 0.18 -0.13
CA ASP A 97 7.66 -0.70 -1.28
C ASP A 97 7.14 -2.09 -0.89
N THR A 98 6.75 -2.87 -1.89
CA THR A 98 6.37 -4.26 -1.70
C THR A 98 7.55 -5.17 -2.02
N ILE A 99 7.96 -5.99 -1.05
CA ILE A 99 9.05 -6.97 -1.16
C ILE A 99 8.47 -8.34 -0.75
N HIS A 100 8.52 -9.32 -1.65
CA HIS A 100 7.99 -10.67 -1.40
C HIS A 100 6.55 -10.67 -0.85
N LEU A 101 5.64 -9.90 -1.46
CA LEU A 101 4.23 -9.74 -1.06
C LEU A 101 4.03 -9.06 0.31
N LYS A 102 5.08 -8.49 0.89
CA LYS A 102 5.04 -7.73 2.14
C LYS A 102 5.27 -6.25 1.84
N ARG A 103 4.45 -5.38 2.42
CA ARG A 103 4.59 -3.94 2.30
C ARG A 103 5.53 -3.48 3.40
N ILE A 104 6.71 -3.07 2.97
CA ILE A 104 7.81 -2.72 3.85
C ILE A 104 7.94 -1.21 3.90
N ILE A 105 8.00 -0.68 5.11
CA ILE A 105 8.26 0.73 5.39
C ILE A 105 9.66 0.84 5.98
N LEU A 106 10.53 1.53 5.26
CA LEU A 106 11.85 1.92 5.72
C LEU A 106 11.77 3.36 6.25
N ILE A 107 12.06 3.53 7.53
CA ILE A 107 12.26 4.83 8.16
C ILE A 107 13.74 4.92 8.51
N ASN A 108 14.48 5.79 7.84
CA ASN A 108 15.91 5.97 8.04
C ASN A 108 16.20 7.45 8.26
N ASN A 109 16.15 7.89 9.52
CA ASN A 109 16.46 9.27 9.88
C ASN A 109 17.73 9.35 10.72
N ASP A 110 18.17 10.57 11.01
CA ASP A 110 19.41 10.84 11.72
C ASP A 110 19.43 10.32 13.18
N ARG A 111 18.26 9.94 13.73
CA ARG A 111 18.08 9.54 15.14
C ARG A 111 17.70 8.07 15.33
N PHE A 112 17.04 7.45 14.36
CA PHE A 112 16.71 6.03 14.39
C PHE A 112 16.47 5.49 12.98
N LYS A 113 16.70 4.18 12.86
CA LYS A 113 16.45 3.40 11.66
C LYS A 113 15.50 2.25 12.01
N LEU A 114 14.38 2.17 11.31
CA LEU A 114 13.34 1.17 11.51
C LEU A 114 12.90 0.60 10.16
N ILE A 115 12.71 -0.70 10.16
CA ILE A 115 12.09 -1.43 9.06
C ILE A 115 10.83 -2.05 9.63
N LEU A 116 9.70 -1.71 9.04
CA LEU A 116 8.39 -2.18 9.46
C LEU A 116 7.73 -2.99 8.34
N GLU A 117 7.03 -4.04 8.71
CA GLU A 117 6.10 -4.75 7.86
C GLU A 117 4.68 -4.25 8.16
N ASN A 118 4.00 -3.72 7.15
CA ASN A 118 2.57 -3.42 7.21
C ASN A 118 1.78 -4.64 6.75
N LYS A 119 0.94 -5.20 7.62
CA LYS A 119 0.12 -6.40 7.34
C LYS A 119 -1.31 -6.06 6.89
N ASN A 120 -1.65 -4.77 6.79
CA ASN A 120 -2.97 -4.31 6.35
C ASN A 120 -3.18 -4.35 4.82
N ILE A 121 -2.24 -4.94 4.08
CA ILE A 121 -2.36 -5.04 2.63
C ILE A 121 -3.53 -5.98 2.32
N ALA A 122 -4.51 -5.48 1.57
CA ALA A 122 -5.35 -6.35 0.77
C ALA A 122 -4.39 -7.14 -0.14
N ARG A 123 -4.39 -8.48 -0.06
CA ARG A 123 -3.63 -9.32 -1.00
C ARG A 123 -3.84 -8.73 -2.39
N SER A 124 -2.78 -8.18 -2.98
CA SER A 124 -2.78 -7.88 -4.41
C SER A 124 -2.82 -9.25 -5.07
N GLU A 125 -4.02 -9.73 -5.39
CA GLU A 125 -4.18 -10.79 -6.36
C GLU A 125 -3.49 -10.34 -7.65
N GLU A 126 -2.75 -11.28 -8.23
CA GLU A 126 -1.82 -11.16 -9.35
C GLU A 126 -2.42 -10.49 -10.60
#